data_AF-A0A518DY61-F1
#
_entry.id   AF-A0A518DY61-F1
#
_cell.length_a   1.000
_cell.length_b   1.000
_cell.length_c   1.000
_cell.angle_alpha   90.00
_cell.angle_beta   90.00
_cell.angle_gamma   90.00
#
_symmetry.space_group_name_H-M   'P 1'
#
loop_
_entity.id
_entity.type
_entity.pdbx_description
1 polymer ?
#
loop_
_entity_poly.entity_id
_entity_poly.type
_entity_poly.pdbx_seq_one_letter_code
_entity_poly.pdbx_strand_id
1 'polypeptide(L)'
;MKRSFNRCRAFTLVELLVVIAIIGVLVALLLPAVQMAREAARRSACTNNFKQLGLAIATYHDAHKKLPPGAVGVSAVTGLWGWGAMILPQMEEAGLYEELGVGRGALPFIPSTGLNSGRGIEQSLEGFRCPSDTGPNNITQVVAAASLRYAYRDGVASGTARYGAVSNYIANNGYGMYLAAAGKNGAIAQANSTGPFRLYSTSSATLDYSLLSIEDITDGTATTIALGERCWIMKVYNPSTSTTANATYYAANAYSAYTSDNVYGYGLSAVLGIGSSGINNSTVTNAPSSTYDGFSSMHPGGANFAFCDGSTRFLSANIDYDPVNDGATSVYEQLLAYQDDTVITREY
;
A
#
# COMPACT_ATOMS: atom_id res chain seq x y z
N MET A 1 -13.96 19.31 -76.90
CA MET A 1 -13.96 19.03 -75.45
C MET A 1 -12.70 19.65 -74.84
N LYS A 2 -12.79 20.86 -74.24
CA LYS A 2 -11.61 21.55 -73.65
C LYS A 2 -11.34 20.97 -72.25
N ARG A 3 -10.27 20.20 -72.08
CA ARG A 3 -9.81 19.75 -70.76
C ARG A 3 -9.07 20.90 -70.07
N SER A 4 -9.68 21.49 -69.06
CA SER A 4 -9.00 22.39 -68.11
C SER A 4 -8.03 21.55 -67.27
N PHE A 5 -6.73 21.72 -67.46
CA PHE A 5 -5.74 21.21 -66.52
C PHE A 5 -5.73 22.14 -65.31
N ASN A 6 -6.34 21.71 -64.20
CA ASN A 6 -6.13 22.37 -62.91
C ASN A 6 -4.63 22.31 -62.60
N ARG A 7 -3.97 23.46 -62.58
CA ARG A 7 -2.59 23.59 -62.09
C ARG A 7 -2.57 23.21 -60.62
N CYS A 8 -2.18 21.98 -60.30
CA CYS A 8 -1.79 21.62 -58.95
C CYS A 8 -0.50 22.37 -58.62
N ARG A 9 -0.53 23.22 -57.58
CA ARG A 9 0.70 23.83 -57.05
C ARG A 9 1.58 22.71 -56.48
N ALA A 10 2.81 22.59 -56.97
CA ALA A 10 3.80 21.69 -56.40
C ALA A 10 4.30 22.29 -55.08
N PHE A 11 4.31 21.48 -54.02
CA PHE A 11 4.78 21.86 -52.70
C PHE A 11 6.30 22.00 -52.73
N THR A 12 6.86 23.10 -52.24
CA THR A 12 8.31 23.29 -52.18
C THR A 12 8.89 22.54 -50.97
N LEU A 13 10.14 22.08 -51.10
CA LEU A 13 10.86 21.41 -50.01
C LEU A 13 10.91 22.29 -48.76
N VAL A 14 11.04 23.61 -48.93
CA VAL A 14 11.08 24.59 -47.85
C VAL A 14 9.75 24.66 -47.11
N GLU A 15 8.61 24.70 -47.82
CA GLU A 15 7.28 24.71 -47.19
C GLU A 15 7.06 23.45 -46.35
N LEU A 16 7.50 22.28 -46.84
CA LEU A 16 7.40 21.03 -46.06
C LEU A 16 8.27 21.08 -44.82
N LEU A 17 9.50 21.59 -44.95
CA LEU A 17 10.46 21.67 -43.85
C LEU A 17 10.00 22.63 -42.74
N VAL A 18 9.39 23.75 -43.11
CA VAL A 18 8.82 24.70 -42.13
C VAL A 18 7.64 24.08 -41.38
N VAL A 19 6.75 23.37 -42.08
CA VAL A 19 5.58 22.73 -41.44
C VAL A 19 6.00 21.66 -40.44
N ILE A 20 6.95 20.79 -40.82
CA ILE A 20 7.47 19.77 -39.88
C ILE A 20 8.21 20.42 -38.70
N ALA A 21 8.91 21.54 -38.91
CA ALA A 21 9.57 22.26 -37.82
C ALA A 21 8.56 22.84 -36.83
N ILE A 22 7.48 23.47 -37.31
CA ILE A 22 6.40 24.00 -36.47
C ILE A 22 5.71 22.86 -35.70
N ILE A 23 5.34 21.76 -36.38
CA ILE A 23 4.74 20.60 -35.72
C ILE A 23 5.70 20.02 -34.67
N GLY A 24 6.98 19.91 -34.99
CA GLY A 24 8.02 19.44 -34.07
C GLY A 24 8.10 20.29 -32.80
N VAL A 25 8.10 21.62 -32.93
CA VAL A 25 8.10 22.54 -31.79
C VAL A 25 6.81 22.43 -30.98
N LEU A 26 5.64 22.38 -31.64
CA LEU A 26 4.36 22.23 -30.94
C LEU A 26 4.29 20.92 -30.15
N VAL A 27 4.69 19.80 -30.75
CA VAL A 27 4.71 18.49 -30.06
C VAL A 27 5.73 18.49 -28.92
N ALA A 28 6.90 19.09 -29.11
CA ALA A 28 7.92 19.19 -28.05
C ALA A 28 7.42 19.98 -26.83
N LEU A 29 6.61 21.03 -27.04
CA LEU A 29 6.03 21.81 -25.96
C LEU A 29 4.80 21.13 -25.32
N LEU A 30 4.00 20.40 -26.11
CA LEU A 30 2.78 19.75 -25.63
C LEU A 30 3.05 18.42 -24.91
N LEU A 31 4.08 17.67 -25.30
CA LEU A 31 4.33 16.34 -24.73
C LEU A 31 4.59 16.39 -23.20
N PRO A 32 5.47 17.26 -22.66
CA PRO A 32 5.65 17.37 -21.21
C PRO A 32 4.36 17.77 -20.49
N ALA A 33 3.59 18.70 -21.09
CA ALA A 33 2.33 19.18 -20.51
C ALA A 33 1.28 18.07 -20.41
N VAL A 34 1.12 17.26 -21.46
CA VAL A 34 0.17 16.15 -21.47
C VAL A 34 0.56 15.08 -20.43
N GLN A 35 1.85 14.81 -20.23
CA GLN A 35 2.28 13.84 -19.22
C GLN A 35 2.02 14.36 -17.79
N MET A 36 2.29 15.63 -17.51
CA MET A 36 1.97 16.24 -16.22
C MET A 36 0.47 16.21 -15.95
N ALA A 37 -0.36 16.54 -16.94
CA ALA A 37 -1.82 16.48 -16.82
C ALA A 37 -2.32 15.06 -16.54
N ARG A 38 -1.78 14.05 -17.22
CA ARG A 38 -2.12 12.64 -16.99
C ARG A 38 -1.77 12.20 -15.56
N GLU A 39 -0.60 12.59 -15.07
CA GLU A 39 -0.19 12.24 -13.71
C GLU A 39 -1.03 12.95 -12.64
N ALA A 40 -1.39 14.21 -12.86
CA ALA A 40 -2.31 14.93 -11.98
C ALA A 40 -3.70 14.24 -11.93
N ALA A 41 -4.20 13.75 -13.07
CA ALA A 41 -5.45 12.99 -13.12
C ALA A 41 -5.33 11.65 -12.36
N ARG A 42 -4.23 10.91 -12.53
CA ARG A 42 -3.98 9.66 -11.79
C ARG A 42 -3.88 9.89 -10.29
N ARG A 43 -3.18 10.95 -9.85
CA ARG A 43 -3.15 11.37 -8.43
C ARG A 43 -4.54 11.69 -7.90
N SER A 44 -5.36 12.41 -8.68
CA SER A 44 -6.73 12.75 -8.28
C SER A 44 -7.60 11.51 -8.12
N ALA A 45 -7.49 10.54 -9.04
CA ALA A 45 -8.16 9.26 -8.95
C ALA A 45 -7.68 8.45 -7.73
N CYS A 46 -6.37 8.38 -7.47
CA CYS A 46 -5.85 7.73 -6.26
C CYS A 46 -6.35 8.40 -4.97
N THR A 47 -6.40 9.74 -4.93
CA THR A 47 -6.94 10.49 -3.80
C THR A 47 -8.42 10.15 -3.58
N ASN A 48 -9.20 9.98 -4.65
CA ASN A 48 -10.59 9.55 -4.55
C ASN A 48 -10.73 8.12 -4.02
N ASN A 49 -9.83 7.20 -4.39
CA ASN A 49 -9.80 5.85 -3.81
C ASN A 49 -9.59 5.92 -2.29
N PHE A 50 -8.64 6.74 -1.81
CA PHE A 50 -8.44 6.94 -0.37
C PHE A 50 -9.65 7.53 0.34
N LYS A 51 -10.36 8.48 -0.29
CA LYS A 51 -11.61 9.02 0.28
C LYS A 51 -12.69 7.94 0.40
N GLN A 52 -12.83 7.07 -0.59
CA GLN A 52 -13.78 5.95 -0.54
C GLN A 52 -13.39 4.94 0.54
N LEU A 53 -12.11 4.58 0.63
CA LEU A 53 -11.61 3.67 1.67
C LEU A 53 -11.74 4.27 3.08
N GLY A 54 -11.42 5.55 3.24
CA GLY A 54 -11.59 6.28 4.50
C GLY A 54 -13.05 6.34 4.94
N LEU A 55 -13.97 6.61 4.01
CA LEU A 55 -15.42 6.56 4.28
C LEU A 55 -15.88 5.14 4.65
N ALA A 56 -15.37 4.12 3.97
CA ALA A 56 -15.69 2.72 4.26
C ALA A 56 -15.23 2.32 5.68
N ILE A 57 -14.03 2.77 6.09
CA ILE A 57 -13.52 2.57 7.46
C ILE A 57 -14.38 3.31 8.49
N ALA A 58 -14.74 4.57 8.23
CA ALA A 58 -15.61 5.33 9.14
C ALA A 58 -16.98 4.65 9.29
N THR A 59 -17.58 4.19 8.19
CA THR A 59 -18.86 3.47 8.20
C THR A 59 -18.74 2.11 8.92
N TYR A 60 -17.61 1.42 8.77
CA TYR A 60 -17.33 0.20 9.52
C TYR A 60 -17.28 0.49 11.02
N HIS A 61 -16.57 1.56 11.43
CA HIS A 61 -16.50 1.99 12.81
C HIS A 61 -17.87 2.35 13.38
N ASP A 62 -18.70 3.07 12.62
CA ASP A 62 -20.06 3.43 13.07
C ASP A 62 -20.92 2.20 13.38
N ALA A 63 -20.78 1.13 12.58
CA ALA A 63 -21.49 -0.13 12.76
C ALA A 63 -20.91 -1.02 13.88
N HIS A 64 -19.58 -1.08 14.03
CA HIS A 64 -18.90 -2.03 14.93
C HIS A 64 -18.35 -1.40 16.22
N LYS A 65 -18.38 -0.07 16.33
CA LYS A 65 -17.79 0.74 17.41
C LYS A 65 -16.29 0.55 17.60
N LYS A 66 -15.63 0.00 16.57
CA LYS A 66 -14.20 -0.30 16.52
C LYS A 66 -13.72 -0.15 15.08
N LEU A 67 -12.48 0.28 14.92
CA LEU A 67 -11.78 0.24 13.64
C LEU A 67 -11.65 -1.22 13.19
N PRO A 68 -11.63 -1.47 11.87
CA PRO A 68 -11.45 -2.83 11.38
C PRO A 68 -10.07 -3.36 11.82
N PRO A 69 -9.96 -4.66 12.14
CA PRO A 69 -8.67 -5.28 12.39
C PRO A 69 -7.76 -5.10 11.18
N GLY A 70 -6.47 -4.81 11.44
CA GLY A 70 -5.44 -4.86 10.40
C GLY A 70 -5.33 -6.25 9.77
N ALA A 71 -5.43 -7.27 10.63
CA ALA A 71 -5.62 -8.66 10.23
C ALA A 71 -6.33 -9.45 11.34
N VAL A 72 -7.07 -10.52 11.01
CA VAL A 72 -7.77 -11.37 11.98
C VAL A 72 -7.87 -12.82 11.51
N GLY A 73 -7.71 -13.77 12.43
CA GLY A 73 -7.92 -15.19 12.18
C GLY A 73 -7.65 -16.05 13.41
N VAL A 74 -7.71 -17.37 13.22
CA VAL A 74 -7.50 -18.35 14.31
C VAL A 74 -6.02 -18.51 14.61
N SER A 75 -5.20 -18.56 13.57
CA SER A 75 -3.75 -18.65 13.68
C SER A 75 -3.13 -18.02 12.44
N ALA A 76 -1.99 -17.39 12.62
CA ALA A 76 -1.28 -16.74 11.54
C ALA A 76 -0.80 -17.78 10.49
N VAL A 77 -0.63 -19.06 10.86
CA VAL A 77 -0.32 -20.16 9.93
C VAL A 77 -1.51 -20.74 9.17
N THR A 78 -2.74 -20.40 9.56
CA THR A 78 -3.97 -20.74 8.81
C THR A 78 -4.52 -19.54 8.04
N GLY A 79 -3.72 -18.50 7.87
CA GLY A 79 -4.15 -17.27 7.25
C GLY A 79 -5.12 -16.43 8.06
N LEU A 80 -5.14 -15.17 7.65
CA LEU A 80 -5.72 -14.05 8.33
C LEU A 80 -6.46 -13.20 7.30
N TRP A 81 -7.69 -12.82 7.61
CA TRP A 81 -8.41 -11.81 6.84
C TRP A 81 -7.85 -10.44 7.17
N GLY A 82 -7.47 -9.65 6.16
CA GLY A 82 -6.97 -8.30 6.31
C GLY A 82 -8.08 -7.26 6.44
N TRP A 83 -7.71 -6.03 6.82
CA TRP A 83 -8.61 -4.89 6.91
C TRP A 83 -9.46 -4.68 5.64
N GLY A 84 -8.88 -4.87 4.45
CA GLY A 84 -9.57 -4.68 3.18
C GLY A 84 -10.73 -5.66 2.99
N ALA A 85 -10.63 -6.89 3.50
CA ALA A 85 -11.75 -7.83 3.51
C ALA A 85 -12.86 -7.41 4.48
N MET A 86 -12.51 -6.75 5.60
CA MET A 86 -13.48 -6.33 6.62
C MET A 86 -14.40 -5.21 6.13
N ILE A 87 -13.90 -4.34 5.26
CA ILE A 87 -14.63 -3.16 4.79
C ILE A 87 -15.40 -3.38 3.48
N LEU A 88 -15.34 -4.58 2.88
CA LEU A 88 -16.03 -4.89 1.63
C LEU A 88 -17.54 -4.56 1.66
N PRO A 89 -18.30 -4.84 2.73
CA PRO A 89 -19.72 -4.45 2.78
C PRO A 89 -19.92 -2.93 2.68
N GLN A 90 -19.01 -2.13 3.24
CA GLN A 90 -19.03 -0.67 3.16
C GLN A 90 -18.54 -0.13 1.81
N MET A 91 -17.91 -0.98 0.99
CA MET A 91 -17.51 -0.67 -0.38
C MET A 91 -18.53 -1.18 -1.42
N GLU A 92 -19.76 -1.50 -1.00
CA GLU A 92 -20.81 -2.09 -1.86
C GLU A 92 -20.48 -3.49 -2.39
N GLU A 93 -19.49 -4.17 -1.82
CA GLU A 93 -19.01 -5.50 -2.22
C GLU A 93 -19.44 -6.59 -1.22
N ALA A 94 -20.69 -6.50 -0.74
CA ALA A 94 -21.26 -7.47 0.21
C ALA A 94 -21.33 -8.90 -0.37
N GLY A 95 -21.54 -9.04 -1.70
CA GLY A 95 -21.51 -10.34 -2.37
C GLY A 95 -20.14 -11.02 -2.28
N LEU A 96 -19.07 -10.26 -2.49
CA LEU A 96 -17.70 -10.75 -2.38
C LEU A 96 -17.36 -11.10 -0.92
N TYR A 97 -17.80 -10.29 0.05
CA TYR A 97 -17.63 -10.58 1.48
C TYR A 97 -18.21 -11.95 1.87
N GLU A 98 -19.42 -12.24 1.39
CA GLU A 98 -20.09 -13.53 1.63
C GLU A 98 -19.41 -14.69 0.91
N GLU A 99 -18.95 -14.50 -0.33
CA GLU A 99 -18.22 -15.52 -1.10
C GLU A 99 -16.89 -15.90 -0.42
N LEU A 100 -16.15 -14.89 0.04
CA LEU A 100 -14.94 -15.03 0.84
C LEU A 100 -15.23 -15.67 2.22
N GLY A 101 -16.47 -15.62 2.69
CA GLY A 101 -16.92 -16.21 3.97
C GLY A 101 -16.28 -15.54 5.18
N VAL A 102 -15.97 -14.25 5.06
CA VAL A 102 -15.38 -13.44 6.13
C VAL A 102 -16.35 -13.44 7.33
N GLY A 103 -15.85 -13.70 8.54
CA GLY A 103 -16.68 -13.78 9.75
C GLY A 103 -17.56 -15.03 9.87
N ARG A 104 -17.60 -15.92 8.86
CA ARG A 104 -18.42 -17.16 8.86
C ARG A 104 -17.62 -18.42 9.15
N GLY A 105 -16.43 -18.28 9.74
CA GLY A 105 -15.52 -19.38 10.08
C GLY A 105 -14.68 -19.90 8.92
N ALA A 106 -14.81 -19.33 7.72
CA ALA A 106 -13.94 -19.66 6.60
C ALA A 106 -12.57 -18.98 6.79
N LEU A 107 -11.51 -19.73 6.54
CA LEU A 107 -10.13 -19.24 6.58
C LEU A 107 -9.65 -18.93 5.16
N PRO A 108 -8.84 -17.86 4.98
CA PRO A 108 -8.32 -17.53 3.66
C PRO A 108 -7.29 -18.56 3.18
N PHE A 109 -6.62 -19.26 4.11
CA PHE A 109 -5.67 -20.33 3.81
C PHE A 109 -5.90 -21.52 4.75
N ILE A 110 -5.71 -22.75 4.27
CA ILE A 110 -5.64 -23.91 5.16
C ILE A 110 -4.41 -24.73 4.75
N PRO A 111 -3.44 -24.98 5.66
CA PRO A 111 -2.20 -25.68 5.32
C PRO A 111 -2.40 -27.02 4.62
N SER A 112 -3.45 -27.77 4.98
CA SER A 112 -3.75 -29.10 4.42
C SER A 112 -4.35 -29.08 3.02
N THR A 113 -4.91 -27.95 2.58
CA THR A 113 -5.56 -27.82 1.25
C THR A 113 -4.92 -26.76 0.36
N GLY A 114 -3.96 -25.98 0.87
CA GLY A 114 -3.37 -24.86 0.15
C GLY A 114 -4.31 -23.64 0.05
N LEU A 115 -3.82 -22.57 -0.58
CA LEU A 115 -4.68 -21.52 -1.14
C LEU A 115 -5.31 -22.14 -2.40
N ASN A 116 -6.57 -22.57 -2.31
CA ASN A 116 -7.29 -22.95 -3.51
C ASN A 116 -7.70 -21.67 -4.24
N SER A 117 -7.43 -21.59 -5.53
CA SER A 117 -7.97 -20.52 -6.36
C SER A 117 -9.50 -20.55 -6.35
N GLY A 118 -10.13 -19.38 -6.39
CA GLY A 118 -11.59 -19.22 -6.29
C GLY A 118 -12.09 -18.74 -4.93
N ARG A 119 -13.41 -18.50 -4.86
CA ARG A 119 -14.13 -17.76 -3.80
C ARG A 119 -13.94 -16.23 -3.83
N GLY A 120 -13.47 -15.70 -4.95
CA GLY A 120 -13.28 -14.26 -5.15
C GLY A 120 -11.99 -13.67 -4.59
N ILE A 121 -11.06 -14.48 -4.04
CA ILE A 121 -9.81 -13.95 -3.44
C ILE A 121 -8.91 -13.24 -4.48
N GLU A 122 -9.03 -13.61 -5.76
CA GLU A 122 -8.33 -12.98 -6.89
C GLU A 122 -9.10 -11.81 -7.53
N GLN A 123 -10.33 -11.54 -7.07
CA GLN A 123 -11.16 -10.47 -7.61
C GLN A 123 -10.51 -9.12 -7.28
N SER A 124 -9.91 -8.49 -8.29
CA SER A 124 -9.32 -7.16 -8.15
C SER A 124 -10.41 -6.10 -8.20
N LEU A 125 -10.40 -5.17 -7.25
CA LEU A 125 -11.27 -4.00 -7.25
C LEU A 125 -10.45 -2.75 -7.55
N GLU A 126 -10.99 -1.86 -8.38
CA GLU A 126 -10.32 -0.60 -8.75
C GLU A 126 -10.05 0.29 -7.52
N GLY A 127 -10.93 0.25 -6.52
CA GLY A 127 -10.76 0.98 -5.26
C GLY A 127 -9.55 0.55 -4.43
N PHE A 128 -8.95 -0.61 -4.71
CA PHE A 128 -7.69 -1.06 -4.09
C PHE A 128 -6.45 -0.79 -4.95
N ARG A 129 -6.58 -0.19 -6.15
CA ARG A 129 -5.48 -0.03 -7.10
C ARG A 129 -5.13 1.42 -7.35
N CYS A 130 -3.83 1.71 -7.31
CA CYS A 130 -3.31 3.01 -7.69
C CYS A 130 -3.21 3.09 -9.22
N PRO A 131 -3.84 4.08 -9.88
CA PRO A 131 -3.80 4.22 -11.34
C PRO A 131 -2.39 4.51 -11.90
N SER A 132 -1.46 4.98 -11.07
CA SER A 132 -0.05 5.20 -11.46
C SER A 132 0.81 3.94 -11.35
N ASP A 133 0.28 2.87 -10.74
CA ASP A 133 1.00 1.61 -10.61
C ASP A 133 0.66 0.64 -11.74
N THR A 134 1.69 0.18 -12.45
CA THR A 134 1.57 -0.74 -13.60
C THR A 134 1.70 -2.21 -13.21
N GLY A 135 1.68 -2.53 -11.91
CA GLY A 135 1.66 -3.89 -11.41
C GLY A 135 0.44 -4.71 -11.89
N PRO A 136 0.54 -6.05 -11.87
CA PRO A 136 -0.58 -6.93 -12.20
C PRO A 136 -1.75 -6.75 -11.24
N ASN A 137 -2.96 -7.12 -11.69
CA ASN A 137 -4.18 -7.03 -10.89
C ASN A 137 -4.33 -8.17 -9.88
N ASN A 138 -3.72 -9.31 -10.19
CA ASN A 138 -3.78 -10.49 -9.37
C ASN A 138 -2.40 -11.13 -9.25
N ILE A 139 -2.25 -11.87 -8.17
CA ILE A 139 -1.13 -12.74 -7.89
C ILE A 139 -1.63 -14.14 -8.24
N THR A 140 -1.01 -14.75 -9.24
CA THR A 140 -1.43 -16.06 -9.79
C THR A 140 -0.30 -17.07 -9.81
N GLN A 141 0.79 -16.81 -9.09
CA GLN A 141 2.03 -17.58 -9.21
C GLN A 141 2.29 -18.50 -8.01
N VAL A 142 2.71 -19.72 -8.33
CA VAL A 142 3.54 -20.55 -7.47
C VAL A 142 4.91 -19.89 -7.41
N VAL A 143 5.22 -19.25 -6.28
CA VAL A 143 6.46 -18.49 -6.14
C VAL A 143 7.58 -19.46 -5.72
N ALA A 144 8.65 -19.56 -6.52
CA ALA A 144 9.88 -20.21 -6.07
C ALA A 144 10.45 -19.41 -4.89
N ALA A 145 10.99 -20.08 -3.86
CA ALA A 145 11.43 -19.46 -2.60
C ALA A 145 12.34 -18.21 -2.74
N ALA A 146 13.02 -18.04 -3.87
CA ALA A 146 13.90 -16.90 -4.15
C ALA A 146 13.23 -15.70 -4.87
N SER A 147 11.96 -15.79 -5.26
CA SER A 147 11.25 -14.70 -5.97
C SER A 147 10.54 -13.81 -4.96
N LEU A 148 11.30 -12.88 -4.37
CA LEU A 148 10.99 -12.00 -3.24
C LEU A 148 9.72 -11.11 -3.35
N ARG A 149 8.84 -11.24 -4.35
CA ARG A 149 7.73 -10.30 -4.66
C ARG A 149 6.49 -10.47 -3.79
N TYR A 150 6.64 -10.20 -2.51
CA TYR A 150 5.78 -10.77 -1.50
C TYR A 150 4.71 -9.79 -0.99
N ALA A 151 3.56 -9.78 -1.66
CA ALA A 151 2.25 -9.52 -1.01
C ALA A 151 1.86 -10.63 -0.01
N TYR A 152 2.87 -11.35 0.50
CA TYR A 152 2.85 -12.58 1.26
C TYR A 152 4.32 -12.95 1.60
N ARG A 153 4.84 -12.61 2.79
CA ARG A 153 6.29 -12.78 3.11
C ARG A 153 6.72 -14.25 3.25
N ASP A 154 8.04 -14.41 3.15
CA ASP A 154 8.82 -15.65 3.09
C ASP A 154 8.63 -16.62 4.29
N GLY A 155 8.92 -17.92 4.05
CA GLY A 155 8.82 -19.02 5.02
C GLY A 155 7.83 -20.14 4.63
N VAL A 156 7.12 -19.97 3.51
CA VAL A 156 6.27 -21.03 2.93
C VAL A 156 7.12 -21.88 2.00
N ALA A 157 6.98 -23.21 2.08
CA ALA A 157 7.71 -24.14 1.23
C ALA A 157 7.66 -23.72 -0.25
N SER A 158 8.83 -23.69 -0.90
CA SER A 158 8.96 -23.48 -2.34
C SER A 158 7.96 -24.36 -3.09
N GLY A 159 7.20 -23.80 -4.03
CA GLY A 159 6.19 -24.57 -4.77
C GLY A 159 4.74 -24.43 -4.27
N THR A 160 4.48 -23.63 -3.23
CA THR A 160 3.10 -23.35 -2.78
C THR A 160 2.46 -22.27 -3.64
N ALA A 161 1.29 -22.58 -4.24
CA ALA A 161 0.53 -21.61 -5.03
C ALA A 161 0.03 -20.46 -4.17
N ARG A 162 0.19 -19.22 -4.66
CA ARG A 162 -0.29 -18.01 -4.00
C ARG A 162 -1.26 -17.27 -4.90
N TYR A 163 -2.47 -17.06 -4.40
CA TYR A 163 -3.56 -16.39 -5.08
C TYR A 163 -4.02 -15.16 -4.28
N GLY A 164 -4.33 -14.07 -4.98
CA GLY A 164 -4.87 -12.89 -4.32
C GLY A 164 -4.94 -11.67 -5.24
N ALA A 165 -5.91 -10.79 -4.99
CA ALA A 165 -5.97 -9.47 -5.59
C ALA A 165 -4.87 -8.57 -5.03
N VAL A 166 -4.20 -7.83 -5.92
CA VAL A 166 -3.19 -6.85 -5.53
C VAL A 166 -3.88 -5.61 -4.96
N SER A 167 -3.35 -5.08 -3.87
CA SER A 167 -3.71 -3.78 -3.30
C SER A 167 -2.50 -2.85 -3.28
N ASN A 168 -2.69 -1.64 -3.76
CA ASN A 168 -1.71 -0.56 -3.62
C ASN A 168 -1.90 0.26 -2.34
N TYR A 169 -2.80 -0.17 -1.46
CA TYR A 169 -3.09 0.50 -0.21
C TYR A 169 -2.93 -0.49 0.94
N ILE A 170 -2.33 -0.02 2.02
CA ILE A 170 -2.06 -0.79 3.24
C ILE A 170 -2.51 -0.01 4.46
N ALA A 171 -2.85 -0.75 5.52
CA ALA A 171 -3.22 -0.15 6.78
C ALA A 171 -2.00 0.14 7.65
N ASN A 172 -2.08 1.22 8.42
CA ASN A 172 -1.02 1.65 9.33
C ASN A 172 -1.02 0.81 10.62
N ASN A 173 0.10 0.12 10.86
CA ASN A 173 0.36 -0.67 12.06
C ASN A 173 1.38 0.00 13.01
N GLY A 174 1.85 1.20 12.68
CA GLY A 174 2.66 2.05 13.55
C GLY A 174 4.01 2.44 12.97
N TYR A 175 4.90 2.91 13.84
CA TYR A 175 6.31 3.20 13.54
C TYR A 175 7.23 2.14 14.15
N GLY A 176 8.48 2.07 13.70
CA GLY A 176 9.52 1.17 14.22
C GLY A 176 9.93 0.05 13.27
N MET A 177 10.75 -0.91 13.73
CA MET A 177 11.49 -1.81 12.83
C MET A 177 11.30 -3.31 13.09
N TYR A 178 11.57 -4.07 12.03
CA TYR A 178 11.33 -5.51 11.92
C TYR A 178 12.31 -6.41 12.74
N LEU A 179 13.39 -5.87 13.30
CA LEU A 179 14.47 -6.67 13.91
C LEU A 179 14.59 -6.45 15.42
N ALA A 180 14.62 -7.57 16.18
CA ALA A 180 14.68 -7.63 17.66
C ALA A 180 15.90 -6.94 18.33
N ALA A 181 16.79 -6.30 17.56
CA ALA A 181 18.00 -5.64 18.07
C ALA A 181 17.87 -4.10 18.18
N ALA A 182 16.77 -3.51 17.74
CA ALA A 182 16.56 -2.07 17.85
C ALA A 182 15.08 -1.78 18.14
N GLY A 183 14.83 -1.13 19.28
CA GLY A 183 13.55 -0.60 19.72
C GLY A 183 12.38 -1.57 19.90
N LYS A 184 11.72 -1.53 21.05
CA LYS A 184 10.39 -2.14 21.24
C LYS A 184 9.27 -1.32 20.57
N ASN A 185 9.41 -0.96 19.30
CA ASN A 185 8.38 -0.28 18.52
C ASN A 185 8.26 -0.94 17.14
N GLY A 186 7.04 -1.28 16.74
CA GLY A 186 6.74 -1.66 15.34
C GLY A 186 7.10 -3.07 14.92
N ALA A 187 7.34 -4.00 15.84
CA ALA A 187 7.33 -5.39 15.45
C ALA A 187 5.90 -5.75 15.00
N ILE A 188 5.81 -6.33 13.81
CA ILE A 188 4.74 -7.23 13.37
C ILE A 188 4.51 -8.40 14.39
N ALA A 189 5.24 -8.43 15.50
CA ALA A 189 4.86 -9.14 16.71
C ALA A 189 3.58 -8.52 17.29
N GLN A 190 2.44 -9.00 16.78
CA GLN A 190 1.15 -9.35 17.39
C GLN A 190 0.59 -8.58 18.60
N ALA A 191 1.37 -7.87 19.42
CA ALA A 191 1.00 -7.26 20.70
C ALA A 191 1.49 -5.82 20.95
N ASN A 192 2.46 -5.30 20.18
CA ASN A 192 3.09 -3.99 20.46
C ASN A 192 2.94 -3.02 19.28
N SER A 193 1.81 -3.07 18.57
CA SER A 193 1.52 -2.14 17.48
C SER A 193 1.26 -0.74 18.03
N THR A 194 1.99 0.24 17.50
CA THR A 194 1.82 1.66 17.83
C THR A 194 0.87 2.38 16.89
N GLY A 195 0.33 1.71 15.87
CA GLY A 195 -0.63 2.26 14.92
C GLY A 195 -2.08 1.81 15.15
N PRO A 196 -3.03 2.37 14.38
CA PRO A 196 -4.45 2.14 14.59
C PRO A 196 -4.97 0.76 14.14
N PHE A 197 -4.31 0.09 13.19
CA PHE A 197 -4.77 -1.19 12.64
C PHE A 197 -3.90 -2.32 13.15
N ARG A 198 -4.48 -3.19 13.97
CA ARG A 198 -3.76 -4.24 14.71
C ARG A 198 -4.15 -5.64 14.24
N LEU A 199 -3.28 -6.61 14.49
CA LEU A 199 -3.67 -8.02 14.43
C LEU A 199 -4.63 -8.31 15.58
N TYR A 200 -5.76 -8.93 15.29
CA TYR A 200 -6.64 -9.52 16.29
C TYR A 200 -6.42 -11.04 16.32
N SER A 201 -5.87 -11.56 17.41
CA SER A 201 -5.74 -12.99 17.65
C SER A 201 -6.45 -13.38 18.94
N THR A 202 -7.27 -14.42 18.88
CA THR A 202 -8.07 -14.89 20.04
C THR A 202 -7.28 -15.79 20.99
N SER A 203 -5.98 -16.04 20.74
CA SER A 203 -5.24 -17.16 21.36
C SER A 203 -4.20 -16.77 22.41
N SER A 204 -4.16 -15.54 22.93
CA SER A 204 -3.22 -15.22 24.01
C SER A 204 -3.86 -14.36 25.11
N ALA A 205 -3.68 -14.82 26.35
CA ALA A 205 -4.19 -14.21 27.57
C ALA A 205 -3.24 -13.13 28.14
N THR A 206 -2.09 -12.90 27.50
CA THR A 206 -1.03 -12.02 27.99
C THR A 206 -0.74 -10.83 27.09
N LEU A 207 -1.34 -10.78 25.90
CA LEU A 207 -1.11 -9.74 24.90
C LEU A 207 -2.43 -9.03 24.61
N ASP A 208 -2.42 -7.70 24.60
CA ASP A 208 -3.62 -6.90 24.33
C ASP A 208 -3.89 -6.84 22.83
N TYR A 209 -4.76 -7.74 22.36
CA TYR A 209 -5.25 -7.76 20.98
C TYR A 209 -6.47 -6.87 20.77
N SER A 210 -6.77 -5.92 21.67
CA SER A 210 -7.95 -5.09 21.53
C SER A 210 -7.90 -4.23 20.26
N LEU A 211 -9.02 -4.24 19.54
CA LEU A 211 -9.25 -3.30 18.46
C LEU A 211 -9.39 -1.90 19.06
N LEU A 212 -8.87 -0.92 18.35
CA LEU A 212 -9.05 0.46 18.72
C LEU A 212 -10.40 0.97 18.23
N SER A 213 -10.98 1.85 19.02
CA SER A 213 -12.05 2.74 18.61
C SER A 213 -11.50 4.12 18.30
N ILE A 214 -12.27 4.97 17.62
CA ILE A 214 -11.85 6.34 17.30
C ILE A 214 -11.49 7.12 18.57
N GLU A 215 -12.19 6.85 19.68
CA GLU A 215 -11.96 7.47 20.99
C GLU A 215 -10.61 7.10 21.61
N ASP A 216 -10.00 5.98 21.20
CA ASP A 216 -8.70 5.55 21.69
C ASP A 216 -7.55 6.32 21.01
N ILE A 217 -7.82 7.08 19.94
CA ILE A 217 -6.82 7.86 19.20
C ILE A 217 -6.64 9.23 19.86
N THR A 218 -5.74 9.31 20.84
CA THR A 218 -5.52 10.51 21.64
C THR A 218 -4.73 11.60 20.92
N ASP A 219 -3.92 11.23 19.92
CA ASP A 219 -3.11 12.19 19.15
C ASP A 219 -3.93 12.95 18.08
N GLY A 220 -5.20 12.58 17.92
CA GLY A 220 -6.14 13.19 16.99
C GLY A 220 -6.34 12.38 15.71
N THR A 221 -7.59 12.15 15.36
CA THR A 221 -7.97 11.38 14.16
C THR A 221 -7.56 12.04 12.84
N ALA A 222 -7.41 13.36 12.83
CA ALA A 222 -6.95 14.16 11.68
C ALA A 222 -5.42 14.20 11.52
N THR A 223 -4.70 13.62 12.48
CA THR A 223 -3.23 13.60 12.57
C THR A 223 -2.68 12.17 12.63
N THR A 224 -3.51 11.16 12.89
CA THR A 224 -3.13 9.76 12.78
C THR A 224 -3.45 9.19 11.39
N ILE A 225 -2.43 8.65 10.72
CA ILE A 225 -2.57 7.94 9.44
C ILE A 225 -3.33 6.64 9.66
N ALA A 226 -4.36 6.41 8.85
CA ALA A 226 -5.10 5.16 8.79
C ALA A 226 -4.53 4.23 7.70
N LEU A 227 -4.42 4.75 6.47
CA LEU A 227 -3.99 4.00 5.30
C LEU A 227 -2.92 4.78 4.54
N GLY A 228 -2.06 4.07 3.82
CA GLY A 228 -1.09 4.69 2.92
C GLY A 228 -0.82 3.84 1.68
N GLU A 229 -0.15 4.43 0.70
CA GLU A 229 0.19 3.73 -0.54
C GLU A 229 1.34 2.74 -0.36
N ARG A 230 1.32 1.68 -1.17
CA ARG A 230 2.47 0.82 -1.45
C ARG A 230 2.49 0.39 -2.91
N CYS A 231 3.60 0.65 -3.60
CA CYS A 231 3.74 0.28 -5.00
C CYS A 231 4.08 -1.21 -5.21
N TRP A 232 3.79 -1.75 -6.39
CA TRP A 232 4.03 -3.13 -6.79
C TRP A 232 5.52 -3.48 -6.76
N ILE A 233 6.35 -2.58 -7.29
CA ILE A 233 7.79 -2.74 -7.28
C ILE A 233 8.46 -1.36 -7.24
N MET A 234 9.20 -1.08 -6.19
CA MET A 234 10.03 0.11 -6.13
C MET A 234 11.44 -0.21 -6.60
N LYS A 235 12.08 0.70 -7.33
CA LYS A 235 13.51 0.61 -7.63
C LYS A 235 14.26 1.55 -6.71
N VAL A 236 15.24 1.02 -5.99
CA VAL A 236 16.06 1.77 -5.04
C VAL A 236 17.53 1.63 -5.43
N TYR A 237 18.26 2.74 -5.31
CA TYR A 237 19.70 2.74 -5.46
C TYR A 237 20.38 2.18 -4.22
N ASN A 238 21.16 1.12 -4.38
CA ASN A 238 21.97 0.52 -3.32
C ASN A 238 23.37 1.18 -3.32
N PRO A 239 23.72 1.97 -2.28
CA PRO A 239 25.02 2.63 -2.23
C PRO A 239 26.17 1.64 -2.04
N SER A 240 25.95 0.51 -1.35
CA SER A 240 26.98 -0.50 -1.10
C SER A 240 27.41 -1.24 -2.36
N THR A 241 26.49 -1.42 -3.33
CA THR A 241 26.78 -2.09 -4.60
C THR A 241 26.81 -1.15 -5.80
N SER A 242 26.54 0.15 -5.60
CA SER A 242 26.41 1.16 -6.67
C SER A 242 25.44 0.77 -7.79
N THR A 243 24.40 -0.01 -7.47
CA THR A 243 23.43 -0.52 -8.44
C THR A 243 22.00 -0.17 -8.04
N THR A 244 21.14 0.03 -9.03
CA THR A 244 19.70 0.09 -8.78
C THR A 244 19.14 -1.33 -8.72
N ALA A 245 18.52 -1.67 -7.59
CA ALA A 245 17.88 -2.96 -7.39
C ALA A 245 16.37 -2.77 -7.17
N ASN A 246 15.62 -3.85 -7.33
CA ASN A 246 14.23 -3.85 -6.85
C ASN A 246 14.30 -3.83 -5.32
N ALA A 247 13.63 -2.86 -4.73
CA ALA A 247 13.45 -2.80 -3.30
C ALA A 247 12.53 -3.94 -2.85
N THR A 248 12.61 -4.29 -1.58
CA THR A 248 11.79 -5.35 -0.99
C THR A 248 10.39 -4.90 -0.56
N TYR A 249 9.94 -3.74 -1.04
CA TYR A 249 8.57 -3.26 -0.88
C TYR A 249 7.73 -3.83 -2.02
N TYR A 250 6.66 -4.51 -1.66
CA TYR A 250 5.72 -5.06 -2.63
C TYR A 250 4.32 -4.65 -2.26
N ALA A 251 3.51 -4.38 -3.28
CA ALA A 251 2.10 -4.12 -3.09
C ALA A 251 1.46 -5.23 -2.26
N ALA A 252 0.45 -4.83 -1.53
CA ALA A 252 -0.29 -5.66 -0.61
C ALA A 252 -1.20 -6.66 -1.32
N ASN A 253 -1.75 -7.57 -0.52
CA ASN A 253 -2.94 -8.32 -0.85
C ASN A 253 -4.16 -7.52 -0.37
N ALA A 254 -5.22 -7.46 -1.17
CA ALA A 254 -6.40 -6.70 -0.80
C ALA A 254 -7.16 -7.29 0.40
N TYR A 255 -7.16 -8.62 0.55
CA TYR A 255 -8.13 -9.30 1.42
C TYR A 255 -7.50 -10.12 2.52
N SER A 256 -6.28 -10.62 2.35
CA SER A 256 -5.74 -11.62 3.26
C SER A 256 -4.23 -11.59 3.38
N ALA A 257 -3.76 -12.08 4.52
CA ALA A 257 -2.39 -12.44 4.76
C ALA A 257 -2.36 -13.90 5.24
N TYR A 258 -1.21 -14.53 5.16
CA TYR A 258 -0.89 -15.76 5.90
C TYR A 258 0.57 -15.57 6.33
N THR A 259 1.01 -16.26 7.36
CA THR A 259 2.37 -16.17 7.88
C THR A 259 2.91 -17.58 8.05
N SER A 260 4.19 -17.81 7.77
CA SER A 260 4.81 -19.13 7.98
C SER A 260 4.96 -19.54 9.45
N ASP A 261 4.84 -18.60 10.38
CA ASP A 261 4.92 -18.86 11.81
C ASP A 261 4.12 -17.84 12.63
N ASN A 262 3.71 -18.27 13.83
CA ASN A 262 2.93 -17.43 14.76
C ASN A 262 3.79 -16.44 15.58
N VAL A 263 5.13 -16.44 15.43
CA VAL A 263 6.03 -15.71 16.33
C VAL A 263 6.45 -14.37 15.72
N TYR A 264 6.89 -14.40 14.47
CA TYR A 264 7.44 -13.27 13.72
C TYR A 264 6.44 -12.72 12.70
N GLY A 265 5.36 -13.44 12.44
CA GLY A 265 4.22 -12.96 11.67
C GLY A 265 4.55 -12.59 10.23
N TYR A 266 5.41 -13.37 9.56
CA TYR A 266 6.11 -12.90 8.37
C TYR A 266 5.22 -12.21 7.33
N GLY A 267 4.13 -12.83 6.90
CA GLY A 267 3.30 -12.27 5.83
C GLY A 267 2.32 -11.18 6.22
N LEU A 268 2.33 -10.65 7.45
CA LEU A 268 1.43 -9.53 7.82
C LEU A 268 1.73 -8.23 7.06
N SER A 269 2.96 -8.04 6.59
CA SER A 269 3.28 -6.92 5.69
C SER A 269 2.52 -6.99 4.36
N ALA A 270 1.87 -8.11 4.05
CA ALA A 270 0.93 -8.22 2.94
C ALA A 270 -0.29 -7.30 3.06
N VAL A 271 -0.67 -6.87 4.27
CA VAL A 271 -1.88 -6.06 4.49
C VAL A 271 -1.59 -4.82 5.34
N LEU A 272 -0.48 -4.82 6.07
CA LEU A 272 -0.06 -3.76 6.98
C LEU A 272 1.26 -3.10 6.55
N GLY A 273 1.43 -1.86 6.99
CA GLY A 273 2.69 -1.13 6.93
C GLY A 273 3.11 -0.56 8.27
N ILE A 274 4.42 -0.43 8.44
CA ILE A 274 5.05 0.27 9.56
C ILE A 274 6.05 1.30 9.02
N GLY A 275 6.22 2.40 9.72
CA GLY A 275 7.21 3.45 9.44
C GLY A 275 8.66 3.05 9.71
N SER A 276 9.08 1.83 9.36
CA SER A 276 10.49 1.37 9.48
C SER A 276 11.46 2.11 8.56
N SER A 277 10.91 2.90 7.65
CA SER A 277 11.62 3.63 6.62
C SER A 277 10.77 4.81 6.16
N GLY A 278 11.45 5.89 5.76
CA GLY A 278 10.81 7.04 5.16
C GLY A 278 10.08 6.65 3.88
N ILE A 279 9.09 7.47 3.51
CA ILE A 279 8.27 7.26 2.31
C ILE A 279 9.17 7.09 1.08
N ASN A 280 8.86 6.09 0.24
CA ASN A 280 9.67 5.72 -0.93
C ASN A 280 11.12 5.33 -0.60
N ASN A 281 11.34 4.74 0.57
CA ASN A 281 12.65 4.39 1.10
C ASN A 281 13.60 5.59 1.22
N SER A 282 13.06 6.78 1.51
CA SER A 282 13.86 7.97 1.80
C SER A 282 14.56 7.79 3.15
N THR A 283 15.69 7.07 3.15
CA THR A 283 16.51 6.81 4.34
C THR A 283 17.98 7.02 4.02
N VAL A 284 18.79 7.35 5.04
CA VAL A 284 20.22 7.67 4.86
C VAL A 284 21.02 6.49 4.30
N THR A 285 20.61 5.25 4.57
CA THR A 285 21.31 4.04 4.12
C THR A 285 20.81 3.51 2.78
N ASN A 286 19.64 3.95 2.28
CA ASN A 286 19.01 3.50 1.03
C ASN A 286 19.21 2.00 0.76
N ALA A 287 19.11 1.17 1.81
CA ALA A 287 19.41 -0.25 1.69
C ALA A 287 18.16 -0.97 1.16
N PRO A 288 18.21 -1.57 -0.05
CA PRO A 288 17.04 -2.23 -0.64
C PRO A 288 16.58 -3.46 0.14
N SER A 289 17.41 -3.95 1.07
CA SER A 289 17.23 -5.20 1.81
C SER A 289 16.83 -5.02 3.28
N SER A 290 16.65 -3.79 3.77
CA SER A 290 16.31 -3.51 5.17
C SER A 290 14.90 -2.94 5.34
N THR A 291 14.12 -2.86 4.26
CA THR A 291 12.89 -2.07 4.23
C THR A 291 11.78 -2.84 3.51
N TYR A 292 11.06 -3.65 4.29
CA TYR A 292 10.02 -4.56 3.80
C TYR A 292 8.61 -4.02 4.01
N ASP A 293 8.46 -3.05 4.91
CA ASP A 293 7.18 -2.82 5.57
C ASP A 293 6.73 -1.35 5.51
N GLY A 294 7.46 -0.46 4.84
CA GLY A 294 7.11 0.97 4.73
C GLY A 294 6.12 1.30 3.60
N PHE A 295 5.81 2.60 3.48
CA PHE A 295 4.88 3.14 2.50
C PHE A 295 5.63 3.64 1.26
N SER A 296 5.04 3.45 0.08
CA SER A 296 5.63 3.87 -1.19
C SER A 296 4.59 4.14 -2.26
N SER A 297 4.93 4.97 -3.24
CA SER A 297 4.05 5.33 -4.35
C SER A 297 4.83 5.53 -5.64
N MET A 298 4.16 5.31 -6.76
CA MET A 298 4.66 5.67 -8.10
C MET A 298 4.42 7.16 -8.41
N HIS A 299 3.70 7.87 -7.55
CA HIS A 299 3.52 9.30 -7.67
C HIS A 299 4.84 10.04 -7.39
N PRO A 300 5.22 11.05 -8.20
CA PRO A 300 6.44 11.81 -7.96
C PRO A 300 6.45 12.49 -6.58
N GLY A 301 7.55 12.37 -5.83
CA GLY A 301 7.84 13.21 -4.66
C GLY A 301 7.21 12.80 -3.32
N GLY A 302 6.54 11.66 -3.21
CA GLY A 302 5.85 11.26 -1.98
C GLY A 302 4.77 10.21 -2.20
N ALA A 303 3.80 10.13 -1.29
CA ALA A 303 2.68 9.19 -1.36
C ALA A 303 1.39 9.79 -0.77
N ASN A 304 0.24 9.26 -1.20
CA ASN A 304 -1.05 9.60 -0.61
C ASN A 304 -1.33 8.76 0.64
N PHE A 305 -2.02 9.38 1.59
CA PHE A 305 -2.43 8.77 2.85
C PHE A 305 -3.85 9.18 3.19
N ALA A 306 -4.63 8.25 3.77
CA ALA A 306 -5.86 8.57 4.46
C ALA A 306 -5.62 8.59 5.96
N PHE A 307 -6.27 9.51 6.65
CA PHE A 307 -6.22 9.68 8.10
C PHE A 307 -7.44 9.03 8.75
N CYS A 308 -7.38 8.82 10.07
CA CYS A 308 -8.46 8.18 10.83
C CYS A 308 -9.78 8.98 10.84
N ASP A 309 -9.76 10.26 10.48
CA ASP A 309 -10.94 11.10 10.26
C ASP A 309 -11.54 10.97 8.83
N GLY A 310 -10.93 10.17 7.96
CA GLY A 310 -11.31 10.02 6.56
C GLY A 310 -10.76 11.08 5.62
N SER A 311 -10.01 12.08 6.12
CA SER A 311 -9.32 13.05 5.28
C SER A 311 -8.16 12.39 4.53
N THR A 312 -7.79 12.94 3.38
CA THR A 312 -6.72 12.42 2.52
C THR A 312 -5.69 13.50 2.25
N ARG A 313 -4.41 13.19 2.41
CA ARG A 313 -3.31 14.12 2.16
C ARG A 313 -2.18 13.44 1.40
N PHE A 314 -1.45 14.23 0.62
CA PHE A 314 -0.21 13.80 0.00
C PHE A 314 0.95 14.20 0.89
N LEU A 315 1.71 13.22 1.39
CA LEU A 315 2.88 13.46 2.23
C LEU A 315 4.14 13.37 1.38
N SER A 316 5.04 14.34 1.56
CA SER A 316 6.32 14.42 0.87
C SER A 316 7.24 13.26 1.25
N ALA A 317 8.01 12.74 0.30
CA ALA A 317 9.10 11.80 0.61
C ALA A 317 10.24 12.44 1.42
N ASN A 318 10.25 13.77 1.53
CA ASN A 318 11.20 14.54 2.34
C ASN A 318 10.64 14.94 3.70
N ILE A 319 9.50 14.37 4.12
CA ILE A 319 8.97 14.57 5.47
C ILE A 319 10.05 14.21 6.51
N ASP A 320 10.05 14.92 7.63
CA ASP A 320 10.96 14.65 8.73
C ASP A 320 10.80 13.20 9.21
N TYR A 321 11.88 12.43 9.06
CA TYR A 321 11.96 11.03 9.42
C TYR A 321 13.31 10.77 10.09
N ASP A 322 13.28 10.10 11.23
CA ASP A 322 14.46 9.76 12.02
C ASP A 322 14.76 8.25 11.92
N PRO A 323 15.65 7.82 11.00
CA PRO A 323 16.02 6.42 10.88
C PRO A 323 17.03 5.95 11.94
N VAL A 324 17.48 6.84 12.84
CA VAL A 324 18.64 6.57 13.72
C VAL A 324 18.21 6.32 15.15
N ASN A 325 17.30 7.12 15.69
CA ASN A 325 16.90 7.01 17.07
C ASN A 325 15.65 6.14 17.22
N ASP A 326 15.65 5.27 18.23
CA ASP A 326 14.48 4.46 18.56
C ASP A 326 13.39 5.34 19.18
N GLY A 327 12.17 5.32 18.64
CA GLY A 327 11.03 6.04 19.21
C GLY A 327 10.15 6.72 18.15
N ALA A 328 9.13 7.45 18.58
CA ALA A 328 8.42 8.41 17.74
C ALA A 328 9.13 9.76 17.83
N THR A 329 10.30 9.88 17.17
CA THR A 329 11.17 11.06 17.31
C THR A 329 11.05 12.03 16.15
N SER A 330 10.39 11.63 15.07
CA SER A 330 10.16 12.44 13.87
C SER A 330 8.68 12.64 13.56
N VAL A 331 8.37 13.68 12.78
CA VAL A 331 6.97 13.98 12.38
C VAL A 331 6.31 12.79 11.70
N TYR A 332 7.02 12.10 10.80
CA TYR A 332 6.46 10.94 10.11
C TYR A 332 6.07 9.80 11.06
N GLU A 333 6.90 9.54 12.08
CA GLU A 333 6.61 8.50 13.08
C GLU A 333 5.45 8.87 13.99
N GLN A 334 5.34 10.16 14.35
CA GLN A 334 4.21 10.69 15.11
C GLN A 334 2.89 10.52 14.36
N LEU A 335 2.87 10.81 13.05
CA LEU A 335 1.68 10.58 12.22
C LEU A 335 1.27 9.11 12.14
N LEU A 336 2.20 8.18 12.39
CA LEU A 336 1.91 6.74 12.38
C LEU A 336 1.43 6.23 13.73
N ALA A 337 1.68 6.96 14.81
CA ALA A 337 1.23 6.60 16.15
C ALA A 337 -0.25 6.97 16.37
N TYR A 338 -0.97 6.16 17.15
CA TYR A 338 -2.33 6.53 17.62
C TYR A 338 -2.31 7.22 18.99
N GLN A 339 -1.25 6.98 19.76
CA GLN A 339 -0.96 7.57 21.05
C GLN A 339 0.57 7.64 21.23
N ASP A 340 1.14 8.84 21.13
CA ASP A 340 2.55 9.15 21.33
C ASP A 340 2.79 10.24 22.40
N ASP A 341 1.71 10.77 22.99
CA ASP A 341 1.71 11.84 24.00
C ASP A 341 2.39 13.15 23.51
N THR A 342 2.61 13.30 22.19
CA THR A 342 3.21 14.48 21.58
C THR A 342 2.22 15.24 20.69
N VAL A 343 2.23 16.58 20.80
CA VAL A 343 1.42 17.42 19.91
C VAL A 343 2.22 17.71 18.66
N ILE A 344 1.72 17.28 17.50
CA ILE A 344 2.29 17.66 16.21
C ILE A 344 2.03 19.16 15.99
N THR A 345 3.07 19.98 16.18
CA THR A 345 3.00 21.45 16.14
C THR A 345 3.50 22.07 14.83
N ARG A 346 3.98 21.25 13.89
CA ARG A 346 4.55 21.71 12.61
C ARG A 346 3.64 21.30 11.44
N GLU A 347 3.51 22.18 10.45
CA GLU A 347 2.89 21.83 9.17
C GLU A 347 3.79 20.85 8.40
N TYR A 348 3.20 19.82 7.80
CA TYR A 348 3.86 18.72 7.10
C TYR A 348 3.19 18.41 5.77
#